data_AF-A0A2S9PX57-F1
#
_entry.id   AF-A0A2S9PX57-F1
#
_cell.length_a   1.000
_cell.length_b   1.000
_cell.length_c   1.000
_cell.angle_alpha   90.00
_cell.angle_beta   90.00
_cell.angle_gamma   90.00
#
_symmetry.space_group_name_H-M   'P 1'
#
loop_
_entity.id
_entity.type
_entity.pdbx_description
1 polymer ?
#
loop_
_entity_poly.entity_id
_entity_poly.type
_entity_poly.pdbx_seq_one_letter_code
_entity_poly.pdbx_strand_id
1 'polypeptide(L)'
;MTPSDAAPAGRRPALPRSTDLTTPQEYDVTGATVWLTGLPSAGKTTIAHELAARLRAEGRRVEVLDGDEIREFLSAGLGFSREDRHTNVQRIGFVAELLASHGVLVLVPVIAPYADSREAVRKRHAQEGTPYVEVHVATPVEVCSVRDVKGLYAKQAAGELTGLTGVDDPYEAPQSPDLRIESQDQTVAESAEAVFVLLSEKGLA
;
A
#
# COMPACT_ATOMS: atom_id res chain seq x y z
N MET A 1 -12.91 62.24 -18.35
CA MET A 1 -12.43 61.72 -19.64
C MET A 1 -11.12 61.00 -19.34
N THR A 2 -10.95 59.68 -19.29
CA THR A 2 -11.76 58.46 -19.35
C THR A 2 -10.85 57.38 -18.73
N PRO A 3 -11.39 56.35 -18.05
CA PRO A 3 -10.59 55.38 -17.30
C PRO A 3 -10.13 54.18 -18.15
N SER A 4 -8.99 53.61 -17.74
CA SER A 4 -8.66 52.18 -17.73
C SER A 4 -8.71 51.38 -19.05
N ASP A 5 -7.54 51.21 -19.66
CA ASP A 5 -7.25 50.09 -20.56
C ASP A 5 -7.04 48.82 -19.71
N ALA A 6 -8.05 47.96 -19.65
CA ALA A 6 -7.92 46.58 -19.20
C ALA A 6 -8.28 45.67 -20.37
N ALA A 7 -7.33 44.85 -20.81
CA ALA A 7 -7.54 43.84 -21.84
C ALA A 7 -8.67 42.87 -21.42
N PRO A 8 -9.53 42.40 -22.35
CA PRO A 8 -10.57 41.46 -21.99
C PRO A 8 -9.92 40.13 -21.56
N ALA A 9 -10.27 39.67 -20.35
CA ALA A 9 -9.91 38.36 -19.86
C ALA A 9 -10.36 37.30 -20.88
N GLY A 10 -9.39 36.59 -21.46
CA GLY A 10 -9.66 35.49 -22.40
C GLY A 10 -10.58 34.48 -21.73
N ARG A 11 -11.72 34.19 -22.37
CA ARG A 11 -12.60 33.08 -21.96
C ARG A 11 -11.76 31.81 -21.95
N ARG A 12 -11.56 31.20 -20.77
CA ARG A 12 -11.10 29.82 -20.66
C ARG A 12 -12.05 28.95 -21.50
N PRO A 13 -11.54 28.08 -22.40
CA PRO A 13 -12.41 27.14 -23.09
C PRO A 13 -13.13 26.29 -22.03
N ALA A 14 -14.43 26.14 -22.18
CA ALA A 14 -15.20 25.24 -21.33
C ALA A 14 -14.63 23.82 -21.49
N LEU A 15 -14.33 23.16 -20.37
CA LEU A 15 -14.01 21.74 -20.38
C LEU A 15 -15.18 21.00 -21.07
N PRO A 16 -14.91 20.08 -22.01
CA PRO A 16 -15.97 19.31 -22.63
C PRO A 16 -16.75 18.59 -21.52
N ARG A 17 -18.06 18.82 -21.46
CA ARG A 17 -18.95 18.02 -20.63
C ARG A 17 -19.06 16.66 -21.31
N SER A 18 -18.33 15.65 -20.82
CA SER A 18 -18.56 14.28 -21.28
C SER A 18 -19.96 13.88 -20.85
N THR A 19 -20.84 13.69 -21.83
CA THR A 19 -22.22 13.23 -21.62
C THR A 19 -22.33 11.71 -21.62
N ASP A 20 -21.25 11.01 -21.32
CA ASP A 20 -21.22 9.55 -21.25
C ASP A 20 -20.62 9.15 -19.90
N LEU A 21 -21.49 8.89 -18.92
CA LEU A 21 -21.11 8.49 -17.55
C LEU A 21 -21.55 7.06 -17.22
N THR A 22 -21.81 6.23 -18.25
CA THR A 22 -22.38 4.89 -18.03
C THR A 22 -21.79 3.78 -18.90
N THR A 23 -20.72 4.03 -19.65
CA THR A 23 -19.93 2.94 -20.23
C THR A 23 -18.89 2.49 -19.20
N PRO A 24 -18.90 1.22 -18.75
CA PRO A 24 -17.77 0.66 -18.02
C PRO A 24 -16.53 0.89 -18.87
N GLN A 25 -15.54 1.60 -18.33
CA GLN A 25 -14.26 1.72 -19.01
C GLN A 25 -13.63 0.33 -18.97
N GLU A 26 -13.70 -0.41 -20.09
CA GLU A 26 -13.00 -1.68 -20.24
C GLU A 26 -11.50 -1.41 -20.12
N TYR A 27 -10.94 -1.72 -18.95
CA TYR A 27 -9.50 -1.75 -18.77
C TYR A 27 -9.00 -3.06 -19.38
N ASP A 28 -8.15 -2.96 -20.40
CA ASP A 28 -7.50 -4.11 -21.06
C ASP A 28 -6.54 -4.88 -20.13
N VAL A 29 -6.37 -4.39 -18.89
CA VAL A 29 -5.52 -4.96 -17.84
C VAL A 29 -6.24 -4.98 -16.50
N THR A 30 -6.27 -6.16 -15.88
CA THR A 30 -6.82 -6.35 -14.53
C THR A 30 -5.92 -5.70 -13.48
N GLY A 31 -6.51 -4.81 -12.67
CA GLY A 31 -5.85 -4.25 -11.48
C GLY A 31 -5.97 -5.19 -10.29
N ALA A 32 -5.17 -4.95 -9.25
CA ALA A 32 -5.17 -5.75 -8.03
C ALA A 32 -4.49 -5.01 -6.89
N THR A 33 -4.79 -5.39 -5.66
CA THR A 33 -4.03 -4.96 -4.49
C THR A 33 -3.11 -6.06 -4.01
N VAL A 34 -1.81 -5.75 -3.91
CA VAL A 34 -0.78 -6.58 -3.30
C VAL A 34 -0.47 -5.97 -1.93
N TRP A 35 -0.95 -6.63 -0.89
CA TRP A 35 -0.85 -6.17 0.50
C TRP A 35 0.35 -6.80 1.18
N LEU A 36 1.45 -6.04 1.32
CA LEU A 36 2.65 -6.52 2.00
C LEU A 36 2.55 -6.14 3.49
N THR A 37 2.41 -7.13 4.37
CA THR A 37 2.36 -6.98 5.83
C THR A 37 3.57 -7.61 6.50
N GLY A 38 3.98 -7.07 7.65
CA GLY A 38 5.18 -7.51 8.38
C GLY A 38 5.67 -6.46 9.38
N LEU A 39 6.59 -6.85 10.25
CA LEU A 39 7.17 -5.99 11.28
C LEU A 39 7.84 -4.72 10.70
N PRO A 40 7.97 -3.62 11.48
CA PRO A 40 8.87 -2.52 11.12
C PRO A 40 10.25 -3.04 10.70
N SER A 41 10.89 -2.45 9.70
CA SER A 41 12.21 -2.89 9.19
C SER A 41 12.28 -4.30 8.56
N ALA A 42 11.14 -4.97 8.31
CA ALA A 42 11.10 -6.28 7.63
C ALA A 42 11.48 -6.24 6.13
N GLY A 43 11.53 -5.06 5.49
CA GLY A 43 11.88 -4.92 4.07
C GLY A 43 10.72 -4.77 3.09
N LYS A 44 9.48 -4.60 3.60
CA LYS A 44 8.26 -4.45 2.78
C LYS A 44 8.36 -3.38 1.70
N THR A 45 8.71 -2.14 2.08
CA THR A 45 8.83 -0.99 1.15
C THR A 45 9.89 -1.27 0.08
N THR A 46 11.03 -1.85 0.47
CA THR A 46 12.11 -2.21 -0.46
C THR A 46 11.65 -3.24 -1.50
N ILE A 47 10.97 -4.31 -1.06
CA ILE A 47 10.41 -5.33 -1.97
C ILE A 47 9.35 -4.72 -2.89
N ALA A 48 8.46 -3.87 -2.35
CA ALA A 48 7.42 -3.21 -3.13
C ALA A 48 7.99 -2.32 -4.24
N HIS A 49 9.03 -1.54 -3.96
CA HIS A 49 9.65 -0.69 -4.99
C HIS A 49 10.40 -1.48 -6.06
N GLU A 50 11.11 -2.56 -5.68
CA GLU A 50 11.76 -3.46 -6.66
C GLU A 50 10.72 -4.09 -7.60
N LEU A 51 9.65 -4.65 -7.03
CA LEU A 51 8.54 -5.21 -7.80
C LEU A 51 7.86 -4.15 -8.68
N ALA A 52 7.66 -2.94 -8.16
CA ALA A 52 7.06 -1.85 -8.94
C ALA A 52 7.91 -1.47 -10.14
N ALA A 53 9.23 -1.40 -9.98
CA ALA A 53 10.14 -1.08 -11.09
C ALA A 53 10.02 -2.10 -12.21
N ARG A 54 10.01 -3.39 -11.87
CA ARG A 54 9.81 -4.49 -12.84
C ARG A 54 8.46 -4.42 -13.54
N LEU A 55 7.36 -4.38 -12.78
CA LEU A 55 6.01 -4.37 -13.35
C LEU A 55 5.78 -3.15 -14.27
N ARG A 56 6.34 -1.99 -13.92
CA ARG A 56 6.31 -0.80 -14.79
C ARG A 56 7.12 -0.99 -16.07
N ALA A 57 8.28 -1.67 -16.00
CA ALA A 57 9.06 -2.01 -17.18
C ALA A 57 8.31 -2.95 -18.14
N GLU A 58 7.38 -3.76 -17.62
CA GLU A 58 6.46 -4.61 -18.39
C GLU A 58 5.19 -3.87 -18.86
N GLY A 59 5.12 -2.55 -18.67
CA GLY A 59 4.02 -1.71 -19.14
C GLY A 59 2.79 -1.69 -18.22
N ARG A 60 2.87 -2.28 -17.03
CA ARG A 60 1.75 -2.25 -16.06
C ARG A 60 1.64 -0.87 -15.41
N ARG A 61 0.39 -0.46 -15.15
CA ARG A 61 0.09 0.69 -14.31
C ARG A 61 0.26 0.27 -12.85
N VAL A 62 1.24 0.84 -12.16
CA VAL A 62 1.60 0.44 -10.81
C VAL A 62 1.69 1.65 -9.90
N GLU A 63 1.07 1.57 -8.74
CA GLU A 63 1.17 2.56 -7.67
C GLU A 63 1.66 1.92 -6.37
N VAL A 64 2.50 2.63 -5.62
CA VAL A 64 2.97 2.17 -4.31
C VAL A 64 2.38 3.06 -3.24
N LEU A 65 1.48 2.53 -2.42
CA LEU A 65 0.89 3.27 -1.30
C LEU A 65 1.74 3.05 -0.05
N ASP A 66 2.79 3.85 0.12
CA ASP A 66 3.65 3.78 1.31
C ASP A 66 2.88 4.20 2.58
N GLY A 67 2.98 3.38 3.61
CA GLY A 67 2.25 3.58 4.86
C GLY A 67 2.58 4.87 5.58
N ASP A 68 3.80 5.41 5.44
CA ASP A 68 4.19 6.67 6.07
C ASP A 68 3.59 7.87 5.32
N GLU A 69 3.66 7.87 3.98
CA GLU A 69 3.09 8.93 3.14
C GLU A 69 1.56 8.99 3.29
N ILE A 70 0.88 7.83 3.25
CA ILE A 70 -0.56 7.79 3.46
C ILE A 70 -0.92 8.30 4.86
N ARG A 71 -0.10 7.98 5.87
CA ARG A 71 -0.33 8.44 7.23
C ARG A 71 -0.22 9.95 7.36
N GLU A 72 0.71 10.57 6.63
CA GLU A 72 0.87 12.02 6.59
C GLU A 72 -0.34 12.72 5.97
N PHE A 73 -0.89 12.23 4.85
CA PHE A 73 -1.92 12.95 4.10
C PHE A 73 -3.36 12.52 4.36
N LEU A 74 -3.62 11.22 4.53
CA LEU A 74 -4.98 10.66 4.66
C LEU A 74 -5.32 10.25 6.08
N SER A 75 -4.31 10.10 6.94
CA SER A 75 -4.48 9.74 8.35
C SER A 75 -3.84 10.75 9.30
N ALA A 76 -3.69 11.99 8.84
CA ALA A 76 -3.30 13.11 9.69
C ALA A 76 -4.22 13.18 10.92
N GLY A 77 -3.62 13.19 12.11
CA GLY A 77 -4.33 13.24 13.39
C GLY A 77 -4.65 11.88 14.02
N LEU A 78 -4.47 10.75 13.33
CA LEU A 78 -4.56 9.43 13.97
C LEU A 78 -3.31 9.18 14.83
N GLY A 79 -3.53 8.59 16.01
CA GLY A 79 -2.47 8.10 16.89
C GLY A 79 -1.98 6.70 16.48
N PHE A 80 -1.49 5.96 17.46
CA PHE A 80 -1.02 4.58 17.31
C PHE A 80 -1.82 3.60 18.18
N SER A 81 -3.02 4.00 18.62
CA SER A 81 -3.95 3.09 19.30
C SER A 81 -4.40 1.98 18.34
N ARG A 82 -4.92 0.87 18.89
CA ARG A 82 -5.49 -0.22 18.08
C ARG A 82 -6.56 0.30 17.12
N GLU A 83 -7.45 1.18 17.59
CA GLU A 83 -8.51 1.79 16.80
C GLU A 83 -7.95 2.67 15.68
N ASP A 84 -7.00 3.56 15.99
CA ASP A 84 -6.35 4.41 14.99
C ASP A 84 -5.65 3.60 13.90
N ARG A 85 -4.93 2.54 14.29
CA ARG A 85 -4.26 1.62 13.36
C ARG A 85 -5.28 0.89 12.49
N HIS A 86 -6.40 0.46 13.07
CA HIS A 86 -7.49 -0.18 12.33
C HIS A 86 -8.10 0.78 11.31
N THR A 87 -8.43 2.01 11.71
CA THR A 87 -8.94 3.06 10.81
C THR A 87 -7.94 3.38 9.70
N ASN A 88 -6.65 3.50 10.01
CA ASN A 88 -5.60 3.74 9.02
C ASN A 88 -5.55 2.62 7.97
N VAL A 89 -5.58 1.35 8.40
CA VAL A 89 -5.59 0.20 7.49
C VAL A 89 -6.83 0.21 6.60
N GLN A 90 -8.02 0.51 7.14
CA GLN A 90 -9.22 0.61 6.33
C GLN A 90 -9.15 1.74 5.29
N ARG A 91 -8.61 2.92 5.65
CA ARG A 91 -8.43 4.05 4.72
C ARG A 91 -7.49 3.68 3.57
N ILE A 92 -6.36 3.05 3.87
CA ILE A 92 -5.43 2.55 2.85
C ILE A 92 -6.12 1.51 1.98
N GLY A 93 -6.85 0.57 2.58
CA GLY A 93 -7.59 -0.47 1.86
C GLY A 93 -8.66 0.09 0.92
N PHE A 94 -9.34 1.18 1.31
CA PHE A 94 -10.29 1.89 0.45
C PHE A 94 -9.61 2.49 -0.78
N VAL A 95 -8.50 3.20 -0.60
CA VAL A 95 -7.77 3.83 -1.72
C VAL A 95 -7.16 2.77 -2.63
N ALA A 96 -6.59 1.70 -2.06
CA ALA A 96 -6.01 0.61 -2.82
C ALA A 96 -7.07 -0.08 -3.70
N GLU A 97 -8.22 -0.39 -3.12
CA GLU A 97 -9.34 -0.99 -3.86
C GLU A 97 -9.84 -0.08 -5.00
N LEU A 98 -10.02 1.21 -4.74
CA LEU A 98 -10.48 2.19 -5.74
C LEU A 98 -9.49 2.30 -6.93
N LEU A 99 -8.19 2.26 -6.67
CA LEU A 99 -7.18 2.25 -7.73
C LEU A 99 -7.17 0.91 -8.47
N ALA A 100 -7.32 -0.21 -7.76
CA ALA A 100 -7.34 -1.54 -8.34
C ALA A 100 -8.55 -1.76 -9.26
N SER A 101 -9.74 -1.29 -8.89
CA SER A 101 -10.93 -1.33 -9.76
C SER A 101 -10.77 -0.50 -11.04
N HIS A 102 -9.78 0.41 -11.07
CA HIS A 102 -9.42 1.22 -12.23
C HIS A 102 -8.19 0.68 -12.99
N GLY A 103 -7.87 -0.61 -12.85
CA GLY A 103 -6.82 -1.30 -13.61
C GLY A 103 -5.39 -1.02 -13.15
N VAL A 104 -5.20 -0.54 -11.92
CA VAL A 104 -3.87 -0.30 -11.33
C VAL A 104 -3.45 -1.51 -10.48
N LEU A 105 -2.21 -1.95 -10.60
CA LEU A 105 -1.59 -2.83 -9.61
C LEU A 105 -1.09 -1.97 -8.44
N VAL A 106 -1.75 -2.10 -7.30
CA VAL A 106 -1.44 -1.31 -6.11
C VAL A 106 -0.61 -2.14 -5.16
N LEU A 107 0.61 -1.70 -4.89
CA LEU A 107 1.50 -2.33 -3.91
C LEU A 107 1.40 -1.56 -2.59
N VAL A 108 1.04 -2.24 -1.51
CA VAL A 108 0.75 -1.60 -0.22
C VAL A 108 1.70 -2.15 0.85
N PRO A 109 2.90 -1.55 1.02
CA PRO A 109 3.84 -1.95 2.07
C PRO A 109 3.51 -1.30 3.42
N VAL A 110 2.73 -1.99 4.24
CA VAL A 110 2.23 -1.47 5.54
C VAL A 110 2.43 -2.47 6.67
N ILE A 111 2.43 -2.02 7.92
CA ILE A 111 2.56 -2.96 9.05
C ILE A 111 1.30 -3.82 9.18
N ALA A 112 0.12 -3.19 9.23
CA ALA A 112 -1.20 -3.83 9.39
C ALA A 112 -1.19 -4.96 10.45
N PRO A 113 -0.96 -4.62 11.73
CA PRO A 113 -0.63 -5.61 12.76
C PRO A 113 -1.77 -6.55 13.15
N TYR A 114 -3.02 -6.13 13.02
CA TYR A 114 -4.17 -6.89 13.47
C TYR A 114 -4.82 -7.65 12.31
N ALA A 115 -5.17 -8.91 12.55
CA ALA A 115 -5.76 -9.80 11.55
C ALA A 115 -7.15 -9.30 11.12
N ASP A 116 -7.95 -8.76 12.04
CA ASP A 116 -9.27 -8.20 11.74
C ASP A 116 -9.20 -6.99 10.81
N SER A 117 -8.18 -6.14 10.96
CA SER A 117 -7.92 -5.03 10.04
C SER A 117 -7.61 -5.52 8.62
N ARG A 118 -6.75 -6.54 8.47
CA ARG A 118 -6.40 -7.11 7.16
C ARG A 118 -7.59 -7.83 6.52
N GLU A 119 -8.36 -8.56 7.32
CA GLU A 119 -9.59 -9.22 6.87
C GLU A 119 -10.64 -8.21 6.41
N ALA A 120 -10.79 -7.06 7.07
CA ALA A 120 -11.69 -6.01 6.62
C ALA A 120 -11.32 -5.49 5.22
N VAL A 121 -10.02 -5.34 4.92
CA VAL A 121 -9.55 -4.94 3.59
C VAL A 121 -9.79 -6.05 2.56
N ARG A 122 -9.49 -7.31 2.90
CA ARG A 122 -9.75 -8.47 2.04
C ARG A 122 -11.24 -8.59 1.69
N LYS A 123 -12.11 -8.45 2.70
CA LYS A 123 -13.57 -8.48 2.53
C LYS A 123 -14.07 -7.36 1.64
N ARG A 124 -13.53 -6.14 1.77
CA ARG A 124 -13.86 -5.02 0.88
C ARG A 124 -13.56 -5.38 -0.58
N HIS A 125 -12.37 -5.87 -0.86
CA HIS A 125 -11.98 -6.27 -2.22
C HIS A 125 -12.89 -7.37 -2.77
N ALA A 126 -13.22 -8.37 -1.94
CA ALA A 126 -14.17 -9.42 -2.33
C ALA A 126 -15.58 -8.89 -2.63
N GLN A 127 -16.05 -7.87 -1.92
CA GLN A 127 -17.36 -7.23 -2.15
C GLN A 127 -17.39 -6.44 -3.46
N GLU A 128 -16.29 -5.77 -3.80
CA GLU A 128 -16.16 -4.96 -5.02
C GLU A 128 -15.70 -5.78 -6.24
N GLY A 129 -15.38 -7.06 -6.05
CA GLY A 129 -14.89 -7.95 -7.11
C GLY A 129 -13.47 -7.63 -7.57
N THR A 130 -12.65 -6.97 -6.74
CA THR A 130 -11.26 -6.64 -7.05
C THR A 130 -10.30 -7.69 -6.49
N PRO A 131 -9.27 -8.12 -7.25
CA PRO A 131 -8.28 -9.05 -6.73
C PRO A 131 -7.47 -8.48 -5.55
N TYR A 132 -7.25 -9.32 -4.54
CA TYR A 132 -6.45 -9.01 -3.35
C TYR A 132 -5.47 -10.16 -3.06
N VAL A 133 -4.20 -9.82 -2.86
CA VAL A 133 -3.11 -10.76 -2.59
C VAL A 133 -2.40 -10.35 -1.30
N GLU A 134 -2.39 -11.20 -0.28
CA GLU A 134 -1.70 -10.93 0.99
C GLU A 134 -0.30 -11.55 1.01
N VAL A 135 0.73 -10.72 1.11
CA VAL A 135 2.13 -11.14 1.21
C VAL A 135 2.62 -10.85 2.63
N HIS A 136 3.01 -11.90 3.36
CA HIS A 136 3.62 -11.77 4.67
C HIS A 136 5.15 -11.71 4.55
N VAL A 137 5.74 -10.55 4.83
CA VAL A 137 7.19 -10.38 4.97
C VAL A 137 7.57 -10.73 6.40
N ALA A 138 7.84 -12.02 6.60
CA ALA A 138 7.97 -12.73 7.87
C ALA A 138 9.37 -12.66 8.48
N THR A 139 9.99 -11.49 8.46
CA THR A 139 11.33 -11.28 9.03
C THR A 139 11.27 -11.31 10.56
N PRO A 140 12.11 -12.10 11.25
CA PRO A 140 12.15 -12.14 12.71
C PRO A 140 12.42 -10.76 13.34
N VAL A 141 11.89 -10.54 14.54
CA VAL A 141 12.02 -9.25 15.25
C VAL A 141 13.47 -8.92 15.58
N GLU A 142 14.29 -9.94 15.85
CA GLU A 142 15.72 -9.82 16.14
C GLU A 142 16.49 -9.29 14.93
N VAL A 143 16.10 -9.72 13.73
CA VAL A 143 16.70 -9.20 12.48
C VAL A 143 16.17 -7.80 12.20
N CYS A 144 14.88 -7.55 12.40
CA CYS A 144 14.28 -6.23 12.22
C CYS A 144 14.90 -5.17 13.14
N SER A 145 15.19 -5.53 14.40
CA SER A 145 15.80 -4.66 15.40
C SER A 145 17.28 -4.37 15.12
N VAL A 146 18.01 -5.32 14.51
CA VAL A 146 19.38 -5.07 14.02
C VAL A 146 19.35 -4.13 12.80
N ARG A 147 18.39 -4.30 11.89
CA ARG A 147 18.26 -3.45 10.69
C ARG A 147 17.87 -2.01 11.04
N ASP A 148 16.93 -1.85 11.97
CA ASP A 148 16.40 -0.59 12.50
C ASP A 148 16.42 0.62 11.55
N VAL A 149 15.91 0.45 10.33
CA VAL A 149 16.07 1.39 9.21
C VAL A 149 15.57 2.81 9.57
N LYS A 150 14.56 2.89 10.44
CA LYS A 150 13.92 4.14 10.88
C LYS A 150 14.26 4.54 12.32
N GLY A 151 15.17 3.82 12.99
CA GLY A 151 15.55 4.07 14.38
C GLY A 151 14.43 3.82 15.41
N LEU A 152 13.39 3.06 15.04
CA LEU A 152 12.22 2.84 15.89
C LEU A 152 12.53 1.90 17.05
N TYR A 153 13.34 0.87 16.81
CA TYR A 153 13.74 -0.07 17.86
C TYR A 153 14.68 0.59 18.86
N ALA A 154 15.63 1.40 18.39
CA ALA A 154 16.50 2.18 19.27
C ALA A 154 15.72 3.20 20.12
N LYS A 155 14.76 3.92 19.52
CA LYS A 155 13.89 4.85 20.27
C LYS A 155 13.03 4.15 21.31
N GLN A 156 12.50 2.96 20.98
CA GLN A 156 11.73 2.17 21.95
C GLN A 156 12.62 1.71 23.11
N ALA A 157 13.83 1.21 22.82
CA ALA A 157 14.79 0.80 23.84
C ALA A 157 15.23 1.96 24.75
N ALA A 158 15.28 3.19 24.21
CA ALA A 158 15.55 4.41 24.97
C ALA A 158 14.34 4.94 25.76
N GLY A 159 13.14 4.36 25.59
CA GLY A 159 11.90 4.83 26.21
C GLY A 159 11.28 6.07 25.54
N GLU A 160 11.76 6.47 24.37
CA GLU A 160 11.28 7.62 23.60
C GLU A 160 10.08 7.29 22.70
N LEU A 161 9.83 5.99 22.46
CA LEU A 161 8.71 5.47 21.69
C LEU A 161 8.03 4.36 22.49
N THR A 162 6.70 4.39 22.55
CA THR A 162 5.88 3.30 23.10
C THR A 162 4.92 2.77 22.04
N GLY A 163 4.48 1.53 22.21
CA GLY A 163 3.54 0.89 21.27
C GLY A 163 4.19 0.47 19.97
N LEU A 164 5.49 0.12 20.00
CA LEU A 164 6.17 -0.43 18.83
C LEU A 164 5.63 -1.83 18.53
N THR A 165 5.13 -2.01 17.31
CA THR A 165 4.59 -3.30 16.84
C THR A 165 5.67 -4.40 16.87
N GLY A 166 5.33 -5.54 17.47
CA GLY A 166 6.22 -6.68 17.68
C GLY A 166 7.08 -6.58 18.95
N VAL A 167 6.97 -5.49 19.71
CA VAL A 167 7.66 -5.29 21.00
C VAL A 167 6.64 -4.98 22.10
N ASP A 168 6.01 -3.81 22.05
CA ASP A 168 5.02 -3.37 23.06
C ASP A 168 3.56 -3.56 22.59
N ASP A 169 3.34 -3.58 21.28
CA ASP A 169 2.03 -3.75 20.62
C ASP A 169 2.09 -5.02 19.76
N PRO A 170 1.06 -5.90 19.76
CA PRO A 170 1.15 -7.18 19.05
C PRO A 170 1.27 -7.04 17.54
N TYR A 171 1.88 -8.06 16.93
CA TYR A 171 1.79 -8.34 15.51
C TYR A 171 1.13 -9.71 15.32
N GLU A 172 -0.13 -9.72 14.89
CA GLU A 172 -0.87 -10.95 14.59
C GLU A 172 -0.49 -11.44 13.20
N ALA A 173 0.53 -12.29 13.12
CA ALA A 173 1.03 -12.82 11.85
C ALA A 173 -0.09 -13.46 11.01
N PRO A 174 -0.15 -13.21 9.69
CA PRO A 174 -1.11 -13.87 8.80
C PRO A 174 -1.02 -15.39 8.92
N GLN A 175 -2.17 -16.05 9.14
CA GLN A 175 -2.25 -17.51 9.24
C GLN A 175 -2.17 -18.18 7.87
N SER A 176 -2.80 -17.57 6.86
CA SER A 176 -2.88 -18.08 5.49
C SER A 176 -2.60 -16.97 4.47
N PRO A 177 -1.40 -16.35 4.49
CA PRO A 177 -1.05 -15.39 3.43
C PRO A 177 -0.93 -16.13 2.09
N ASP A 178 -1.18 -15.41 0.99
CA ASP A 178 -0.96 -15.94 -0.37
C ASP A 178 0.52 -16.25 -0.62
N LEU A 179 1.43 -15.50 0.02
CA LEU A 179 2.86 -15.77 0.01
C LEU A 179 3.52 -15.34 1.32
N ARG A 180 4.47 -16.15 1.79
CA ARG A 180 5.32 -15.85 2.94
C ARG A 180 6.77 -15.66 2.48
N ILE A 181 7.38 -14.54 2.86
CA ILE A 181 8.76 -14.16 2.50
C ILE A 181 9.59 -14.04 3.77
N GLU A 182 10.64 -14.83 3.87
CA GLU A 182 11.65 -14.78 4.93
C GLU A 182 12.82 -13.90 4.44
N SER A 183 12.65 -12.57 4.50
CA SER A 183 13.56 -11.60 3.84
C SER A 183 14.97 -11.53 4.46
N GLN A 184 15.24 -12.26 5.54
CA GLN A 184 16.57 -12.45 6.10
C GLN A 184 17.39 -13.47 5.32
N ASP A 185 16.73 -14.39 4.62
CA ASP A 185 17.35 -15.53 3.91
C ASP A 185 17.34 -15.34 2.38
N GLN A 186 16.88 -14.18 1.91
CA GLN A 186 16.72 -13.86 0.49
C GLN A 186 17.13 -12.41 0.20
N THR A 187 17.58 -12.18 -1.02
CA THR A 187 17.80 -10.83 -1.55
C THR A 187 16.47 -10.14 -1.86
N VAL A 188 16.53 -8.82 -2.05
CA VAL A 188 15.38 -8.02 -2.48
C VAL A 188 14.86 -8.50 -3.84
N ALA A 189 15.76 -8.79 -4.79
CA ALA A 189 15.40 -9.27 -6.12
C ALA A 189 14.70 -10.63 -6.08
N GLU A 190 15.20 -11.58 -5.29
CA GLU A 190 14.54 -12.89 -5.10
C GLU A 190 13.16 -12.74 -4.43
N SER A 191 13.05 -11.87 -3.44
CA SER A 191 11.77 -11.59 -2.77
C SER A 191 10.76 -10.97 -3.74
N ALA A 192 11.19 -10.02 -4.58
CA ALA A 192 10.34 -9.40 -5.60
C ALA A 192 9.95 -10.39 -6.71
N GLU A 193 10.87 -11.26 -7.14
CA GLU A 193 10.58 -12.36 -8.08
C GLU A 193 9.51 -13.29 -7.53
N ALA A 194 9.59 -13.69 -6.26
CA ALA A 194 8.60 -14.58 -5.66
C ALA A 194 7.18 -13.97 -5.69
N VAL A 195 7.06 -12.66 -5.43
CA VAL A 195 5.77 -11.97 -5.56
C VAL A 195 5.35 -11.89 -7.02
N PHE A 196 6.26 -11.57 -7.94
CA PHE A 196 5.98 -11.51 -9.36
C PHE A 196 5.42 -12.84 -9.90
N VAL A 197 6.08 -13.96 -9.59
CA VAL A 197 5.65 -15.31 -9.99
C VAL A 197 4.23 -15.60 -9.49
N LEU A 198 3.94 -15.32 -8.22
CA LEU A 198 2.59 -15.46 -7.66
C LEU A 198 1.56 -14.62 -8.43
N LEU A 199 1.90 -13.39 -8.81
CA LEU A 199 1.01 -12.54 -9.58
C LEU A 199 0.79 -13.10 -10.98
N SER A 200 1.82 -13.58 -11.67
CA SER A 200 1.68 -14.19 -13.00
C SER A 200 0.84 -15.47 -12.96
N GLU A 201 1.00 -16.32 -11.95
CA GLU A 201 0.16 -17.51 -11.73
C GLU A 201 -1.32 -17.16 -11.53
N LYS A 202 -1.60 -15.98 -10.95
CA LYS A 202 -2.95 -15.44 -10.78
C LYS A 202 -3.44 -14.64 -12.00
N GLY A 203 -2.63 -14.52 -13.06
CA GLY A 203 -2.95 -13.70 -14.25
C GLY A 203 -2.92 -12.19 -13.99
N LEU A 204 -2.18 -11.76 -12.97
CA LEU A 204 -2.09 -10.38 -12.49
C LEU A 204 -0.76 -9.69 -12.82
N ALA A 205 0.27 -10.40 -13.30
CA ALA A 205 1.54 -9.84 -13.77
C ALA A 205 1.81 -10.30 -15.19
#